data_AF-A0A356R615-F1
#
_entry.id   AF-A0A356R615-F1
#
_cell.length_a   1.000
_cell.length_b   1.000
_cell.length_c   1.000
_cell.angle_alpha   90.00
_cell.angle_beta   90.00
_cell.angle_gamma   90.00
#
_symmetry.space_group_name_H-M   'P 1'
#
loop_
_entity.id
_entity.type
_entity.pdbx_description
1 polymer ?
#
loop_
_entity_poly.entity_id
_entity_poly.type
_entity_poly.pdbx_seq_one_letter_code
_entity_poly.pdbx_strand_id
1 'polypeptide(L)'
;AKFFLVTTTSPDQIDQEGRLLLQERLDAQKLDYPEQRLRKLGQIEGFPVLNLLYDFQQYAEQYHVHLHGFPNTKLGAGHWNEKGHDLAAKLISTRICQDSSIL
;
A
#
# COMPACT_ATOMS: atom_id res chain seq x y z
N ALA A 1 23.45 1.17 -10.67
CA ALA A 1 21.99 1.15 -10.96
C ALA A 1 21.26 1.73 -9.75
N LYS A 2 20.12 2.41 -9.94
CA LYS A 2 19.25 2.87 -8.85
C LYS A 2 18.13 1.84 -8.67
N PHE A 3 17.79 1.54 -7.42
CA PHE A 3 16.74 0.58 -7.08
C PHE A 3 15.81 1.21 -6.05
N PHE A 4 14.51 1.14 -6.30
CA PHE A 4 13.48 1.67 -5.42
C PHE A 4 12.38 0.62 -5.30
N LEU A 5 12.08 0.22 -4.07
CA LEU A 5 11.05 -0.77 -3.79
C LEU A 5 9.76 -0.08 -3.34
N VAL A 6 8.65 -0.44 -3.98
CA VAL A 6 7.31 -0.02 -3.56
C VAL A 6 6.51 -1.27 -3.18
N THR A 7 5.93 -1.28 -1.99
CA THR A 7 5.03 -2.37 -1.60
C THR A 7 3.60 -2.06 -2.04
N THR A 8 2.93 -3.07 -2.59
CA THR A 8 1.53 -2.97 -3.01
C THR A 8 0.59 -3.35 -1.87
N THR A 9 -0.69 -3.07 -2.04
CA THR A 9 -1.72 -3.39 -1.04
C THR A 9 -2.62 -4.50 -1.54
N SER A 10 -3.24 -5.24 -0.63
CA SER A 10 -4.35 -6.13 -0.92
C SER A 10 -5.67 -5.56 -0.38
N PRO A 11 -6.83 -5.91 -0.97
CA PRO A 11 -8.10 -5.35 -0.54
C PRO A 11 -8.41 -5.58 0.95
N ASP A 12 -8.12 -6.78 1.47
CA ASP A 12 -8.34 -7.16 2.86
C ASP A 12 -7.45 -6.38 3.85
N GLN A 13 -6.40 -5.71 3.36
CA GLN A 13 -5.59 -4.80 4.18
C GLN A 13 -6.13 -3.36 4.15
N ILE A 14 -7.05 -3.01 3.25
CA ILE A 14 -7.56 -1.64 3.08
C ILE A 14 -8.95 -1.49 3.67
N ASP A 15 -9.87 -2.39 3.33
CA ASP A 15 -11.25 -2.33 3.80
C ASP A 15 -11.36 -2.62 5.30
N GLN A 16 -12.19 -1.86 6.03
CA GLN A 16 -12.27 -1.99 7.49
C GLN A 16 -12.68 -3.40 7.94
N GLU A 17 -13.70 -3.98 7.31
CA GLU A 17 -14.18 -5.33 7.66
C GLU A 17 -13.12 -6.37 7.30
N GLY A 18 -12.55 -6.25 6.09
CA GLY A 18 -11.47 -7.11 5.63
C GLY A 18 -10.26 -7.10 6.57
N ARG A 19 -9.86 -5.92 7.07
CA ARG A 19 -8.73 -5.78 8.00
C ARG A 19 -8.96 -6.48 9.32
N LEU A 20 -10.15 -6.32 9.91
CA LEU A 20 -10.49 -6.95 11.18
C LEU A 20 -10.44 -8.49 11.05
N LEU A 21 -11.03 -9.03 9.99
CA LEU A 21 -10.99 -10.46 9.69
C LEU A 21 -9.55 -10.94 9.44
N LEU A 22 -8.74 -10.14 8.75
CA LEU A 22 -7.35 -10.47 8.47
C LEU A 22 -6.49 -10.46 9.74
N GLN A 23 -6.69 -9.48 10.63
CA GLN A 23 -6.02 -9.38 11.92
C GLN A 23 -6.37 -10.59 12.81
N GLU A 24 -7.64 -10.97 12.87
CA GLU A 24 -8.09 -12.16 13.61
C GLU A 24 -7.46 -13.43 13.03
N ARG A 25 -7.54 -13.62 11.70
CA ARG A 25 -7.01 -14.80 11.03
C ARG A 25 -5.50 -14.97 11.22
N LEU A 26 -4.76 -13.86 11.28
CA LEU A 26 -3.30 -13.86 11.43
C LEU A 26 -2.84 -13.77 12.89
N ASP A 27 -3.75 -13.64 13.85
CA ASP A 27 -3.45 -13.28 15.24
C ASP A 27 -2.47 -12.10 15.33
N ALA A 28 -2.76 -11.06 14.52
CA ALA A 28 -1.84 -9.95 14.29
C ALA A 28 -2.51 -8.61 14.60
N GLN A 29 -1.87 -7.80 15.47
CA GLN A 29 -2.33 -6.44 15.75
C GLN A 29 -2.08 -5.49 14.58
N LYS A 30 -1.02 -5.73 13.80
CA LYS A 30 -0.65 -4.91 12.64
C LYS A 30 -0.48 -5.78 11.41
N LEU A 31 -0.92 -5.24 10.27
CA LEU A 31 -0.93 -5.95 8.98
C LEU A 31 0.26 -5.59 8.07
N ASP A 32 1.19 -4.76 8.57
CA ASP A 32 2.32 -4.21 7.82
C ASP A 32 3.67 -4.92 8.09
N TYR A 33 3.64 -6.08 8.75
CA TYR A 33 4.88 -6.78 9.13
C TYR A 33 5.78 -7.11 7.93
N PRO A 34 5.27 -7.62 6.78
CA PRO A 34 6.08 -7.81 5.58
C PRO A 34 6.77 -6.51 5.12
N GLU A 35 6.04 -5.41 5.11
CA GLU A 35 6.51 -4.10 4.68
C GLU A 35 7.57 -3.55 5.64
N GLN A 36 7.43 -3.77 6.95
CA GLN A 36 8.46 -3.43 7.93
C GLN A 36 9.76 -4.21 7.69
N ARG A 37 9.68 -5.50 7.35
CA ARG A 37 10.88 -6.29 7.01
C ARG A 37 11.56 -5.80 5.74
N LEU A 38 10.78 -5.46 4.71
CA LEU A 38 11.31 -4.92 3.46
C LEU A 38 11.96 -3.55 3.67
N ARG A 39 11.36 -2.68 4.49
CA ARG A 39 11.96 -1.41 4.89
C ARG A 39 13.29 -1.62 5.61
N LYS A 40 13.36 -2.56 6.55
CA LYS A 40 14.61 -2.90 7.24
C LYS A 40 15.67 -3.42 6.27
N LEU A 41 15.29 -4.26 5.30
CA LEU A 41 16.20 -4.73 4.26
C LEU A 41 16.74 -3.55 3.44
N GLY A 42 15.88 -2.64 2.98
CA GLY A 42 16.31 -1.45 2.23
C GLY A 42 17.25 -0.55 3.02
N GLN A 43 17.06 -0.44 4.34
CA GLN A 43 17.99 0.29 5.22
C GLN A 43 19.37 -0.37 5.30
N ILE A 44 19.43 -1.71 5.32
CA ILE A 44 20.69 -2.48 5.38
C ILE A 44 21.42 -2.42 4.04
N GLU A 45 20.69 -2.62 2.94
CA GLU A 45 21.24 -2.74 1.58
C GLU A 45 21.35 -1.39 0.83
N GLY A 46 20.88 -0.30 1.44
CA GLY A 46 21.03 1.05 0.90
C GLY A 46 20.08 1.38 -0.25
N PHE A 47 18.84 0.88 -0.23
CA PHE A 47 17.80 1.26 -1.20
C PHE A 47 16.52 1.78 -0.52
N PRO A 48 15.87 2.81 -1.10
CA PRO A 48 14.62 3.35 -0.57
C PRO A 48 13.47 2.36 -0.69
N VAL A 49 12.58 2.39 0.29
CA VAL A 49 11.35 1.58 0.33
C VAL A 49 10.17 2.50 0.64
N LEU A 50 9.14 2.46 -0.20
CA LEU A 50 7.86 3.13 0.02
C LEU A 50 6.79 2.08 0.32
N ASN A 51 6.21 2.17 1.51
CA ASN A 51 5.05 1.36 1.90
C ASN A 51 3.76 2.14 1.66
N LEU A 52 2.90 1.66 0.76
CA LEU A 52 1.63 2.33 0.41
C LEU A 52 0.48 2.02 1.37
N LEU A 53 0.63 1.04 2.27
CA LEU A 53 -0.49 0.46 3.02
C LEU A 53 -1.27 1.50 3.85
N TYR A 54 -0.58 2.25 4.70
CA TYR A 54 -1.26 3.19 5.59
C TYR A 54 -1.82 4.41 4.85
N ASP A 55 -1.14 4.88 3.81
CA ASP A 55 -1.65 5.97 2.96
C ASP A 55 -2.95 5.54 2.25
N PHE A 56 -3.01 4.29 1.78
CA PHE A 56 -4.22 3.73 1.17
C PHE A 56 -5.35 3.56 2.19
N GLN A 57 -5.06 3.05 3.39
CA GLN A 57 -6.05 2.94 4.46
C GLN A 57 -6.64 4.30 4.82
N GLN A 58 -5.78 5.29 5.08
CA GLN A 58 -6.19 6.64 5.43
C GLN A 58 -7.02 7.28 4.33
N TYR A 59 -6.62 7.13 3.07
CA TYR A 59 -7.38 7.69 1.94
C TYR A 59 -8.75 7.01 1.79
N ALA A 60 -8.81 5.67 1.86
CA ALA A 60 -10.07 4.95 1.77
C ALA A 60 -11.05 5.35 2.89
N GLU A 61 -10.54 5.53 4.12
CA GLU A 61 -11.32 5.97 5.28
C GLU A 61 -11.79 7.42 5.15
N GLN A 62 -10.90 8.34 4.82
CA GLN A 62 -11.20 9.77 4.73
C GLN A 62 -12.23 10.08 3.64
N TYR A 63 -12.15 9.39 2.50
CA TYR A 63 -13.00 9.66 1.34
C TYR A 63 -14.15 8.67 1.19
N HIS A 64 -14.24 7.66 2.05
CA HIS A 64 -15.24 6.58 1.98
C HIS A 64 -15.32 5.93 0.59
N VAL A 65 -14.17 5.56 0.03
CA VAL A 65 -14.07 4.93 -1.31
C VAL A 65 -13.31 3.61 -1.27
N HIS A 66 -13.69 2.67 -2.13
CA HIS A 66 -12.85 1.51 -2.42
C HIS A 66 -11.72 1.88 -3.38
N LEU A 67 -10.50 1.44 -3.06
CA LEU A 67 -9.31 1.59 -3.92
C LEU A 67 -9.02 0.34 -4.75
N HIS A 68 -9.77 -0.74 -4.50
CA HIS A 68 -9.69 -2.00 -5.21
C HIS A 68 -11.03 -2.35 -5.86
N GLY A 69 -10.98 -3.13 -6.93
CA GLY A 69 -12.16 -3.68 -7.59
C GLY A 69 -12.88 -2.70 -8.52
N PHE A 70 -13.55 -3.25 -9.52
CA PHE A 70 -14.18 -2.51 -10.61
C PHE A 70 -15.71 -2.69 -10.60
N PRO A 71 -16.49 -1.81 -11.27
CA PRO A 71 -17.95 -1.93 -11.32
C PRO A 71 -18.46 -3.23 -11.95
N ASN A 72 -17.68 -3.83 -12.85
CA ASN A 72 -17.97 -5.14 -13.46
C ASN A 72 -17.46 -6.33 -12.60
N THR A 73 -16.86 -6.05 -11.44
CA THR A 73 -16.44 -7.05 -10.45
C THR A 73 -17.01 -6.66 -9.08
N LYS A 74 -16.49 -7.24 -7.99
CA LYS A 74 -16.77 -6.79 -6.62
C LYS A 74 -15.88 -5.58 -6.29
N LEU A 75 -16.47 -4.47 -5.82
CA LEU A 75 -15.70 -3.36 -5.23
C LEU A 75 -15.05 -3.81 -3.92
N GLY A 76 -13.85 -3.32 -3.65
CA GLY A 76 -13.06 -3.76 -2.51
C GLY A 76 -12.49 -5.17 -2.67
N ALA A 77 -12.28 -5.64 -3.91
CA ALA A 77 -11.68 -6.95 -4.19
C ALA A 77 -10.74 -6.90 -5.40
N GLY A 78 -9.80 -7.84 -5.49
CA GLY A 78 -8.87 -7.94 -6.62
C GLY A 78 -7.88 -6.78 -6.72
N HIS A 79 -7.60 -6.34 -7.95
CA HIS A 79 -6.60 -5.30 -8.24
C HIS A 79 -7.03 -3.90 -7.81
N TRP A 80 -6.08 -2.97 -7.81
CA TRP A 80 -6.37 -1.54 -7.71
C TRP A 80 -7.31 -1.10 -8.82
N ASN A 81 -8.25 -0.23 -8.48
CA ASN A 81 -9.10 0.44 -9.45
C ASN A 81 -8.48 1.77 -9.88
N GLU A 82 -9.20 2.57 -10.67
CA GLU A 82 -8.72 3.87 -11.15
C GLU A 82 -8.25 4.78 -10.00
N LYS A 83 -9.00 4.85 -8.90
CA LYS A 83 -8.62 5.66 -7.72
C LYS A 83 -7.41 5.09 -6.99
N GLY A 84 -7.32 3.76 -6.86
CA GLY A 84 -6.14 3.10 -6.29
C GLY A 84 -4.88 3.36 -7.10
N HIS A 85 -4.97 3.22 -8.44
CA HIS A 85 -3.87 3.53 -9.35
C HIS A 85 -3.46 5.01 -9.30
N ASP A 86 -4.42 5.94 -9.29
CA ASP A 86 -4.15 7.38 -9.19
C ASP A 86 -3.46 7.75 -7.87
N LEU A 87 -3.93 7.21 -6.73
CA LEU A 87 -3.28 7.42 -5.44
C LEU A 87 -1.86 6.86 -5.41
N ALA A 88 -1.65 5.63 -5.88
CA ALA A 88 -0.32 5.03 -5.97
C ALA A 88 0.61 5.90 -6.82
N ALA A 89 0.15 6.32 -8.02
CA ALA A 89 0.96 7.14 -8.92
C ALA A 89 1.42 8.43 -8.24
N LYS A 90 0.51 9.14 -7.56
CA LYS A 90 0.81 10.38 -6.84
C LYS A 90 1.82 10.18 -5.71
N LEU A 91 1.64 9.14 -4.89
CA LEU A 91 2.55 8.85 -3.77
C LEU A 91 3.94 8.46 -4.26
N ILE A 92 4.00 7.57 -5.26
CA ILE A 92 5.24 7.10 -5.86
C ILE A 92 6.00 8.26 -6.53
N SER A 93 5.32 9.05 -7.38
CA SER A 93 5.95 10.16 -8.08
C SER A 93 6.44 11.23 -7.11
N THR A 94 5.66 11.54 -6.07
CA THR A 94 6.07 12.49 -5.01
C THR A 94 7.33 12.00 -4.33
N ARG A 95 7.41 10.71 -3.98
CA ARG A 95 8.59 10.14 -3.33
C ARG A 95 9.81 10.20 -4.23
N ILE A 96 9.67 9.87 -5.51
CA ILE A 96 10.75 9.96 -6.51
C ILE A 96 11.28 11.40 -6.60
N CYS A 97 10.40 12.39 -6.72
CA CYS A 97 10.81 13.80 -6.86
C CYS A 97 11.48 14.38 -5.61
N GLN A 98 11.19 13.84 -4.42
CA GLN A 98 11.73 14.33 -3.15
C GLN A 98 13.04 13.65 -2.73
N ASP A 99 13.37 12.51 -3.34
CA ASP A 99 14.50 11.68 -2.93
C ASP A 99 15.50 11.51 -4.07
N SER A 100 16.59 12.27 -4.01
CA SER A 100 17.68 12.22 -4.99
C SER A 100 18.47 10.90 -4.98
N SER A 101 18.21 9.99 -4.03
CA SER A 101 18.74 8.62 -4.11
C SER A 101 17.99 7.75 -5.12
N ILE A 102 16.75 8.13 -5.46
CA ILE A 102 15.89 7.45 -6.44
C ILE A 102 16.13 7.99 -7.86
N LEU A 103 16.21 9.32 -8.01
CA LEU A 103 16.51 10.03 -9.27
C LEU A 103 17.99 10.10 -9.54
#